data_AF-A0A2B7GU40-F1
#
_entry.id   AF-A0A2B7GU40-F1
#
_cell.length_a   1.000
_cell.length_b   1.000
_cell.length_c   1.000
_cell.angle_alpha   90.00
_cell.angle_beta   90.00
_cell.angle_gamma   90.00
#
_symmetry.space_group_name_H-M   'P 1'
#
loop_
_entity.id
_entity.type
_entity.pdbx_description
1 polymer ?
#
loop_
_entity_poly.entity_id
_entity_poly.type
_entity_poly.pdbx_seq_one_letter_code
_entity_poly.pdbx_strand_id
1 'polypeptide(L)'
;MTNWRAVFVGFVVATVFGIVGLVVPGVGQLAAGLLGGFVAGYMAGGGIGSGVWHGLLAGSLGGIIGGLLLAVAVGLAGLALGPLGGAISGAAGIGIFLLAVTISIVMALESAVAGAVGAAVSN
;
A
#
# COMPACT_ATOMS: atom_id res chain seq x y z
N MET A 1 -3.93 7.10 -20.63
CA MET A 1 -4.67 7.84 -19.59
C MET A 1 -4.88 6.91 -18.40
N THR A 2 -4.87 7.43 -17.17
CA THR A 2 -5.02 6.60 -15.96
C THR A 2 -6.47 6.15 -15.79
N ASN A 3 -6.70 4.83 -15.75
CA ASN A 3 -7.94 4.20 -15.35
C ASN A 3 -8.00 4.09 -13.82
N TRP A 4 -8.59 5.10 -13.17
CA TRP A 4 -8.71 5.16 -11.71
C TRP A 4 -9.52 4.01 -11.10
N ARG A 5 -10.46 3.41 -11.85
CA ARG A 5 -11.18 2.23 -11.38
C ARG A 5 -10.24 1.05 -11.19
N ALA A 6 -9.30 0.83 -12.11
CA ALA A 6 -8.29 -0.23 -11.99
C ALA A 6 -7.39 0.00 -10.77
N VAL A 7 -6.92 1.24 -10.58
CA VAL A 7 -6.11 1.63 -9.41
C VAL A 7 -6.87 1.35 -8.10
N PHE A 8 -8.12 1.81 -8.00
CA PHE A 8 -8.90 1.65 -6.77
C PHE A 8 -9.22 0.19 -6.47
N VAL A 9 -9.58 -0.61 -7.48
CA VAL A 9 -9.83 -2.05 -7.27
C VAL A 9 -8.55 -2.77 -6.85
N GLY A 10 -7.40 -2.47 -7.47
CA GLY A 10 -6.11 -3.00 -7.04
C GLY A 10 -5.78 -2.64 -5.59
N PHE A 11 -6.01 -1.39 -5.19
CA PHE A 11 -5.86 -0.95 -3.80
C PHE A 11 -6.79 -1.71 -2.83
N VAL A 12 -8.07 -1.91 -3.19
CA VAL A 12 -9.02 -2.66 -2.36
C VAL A 12 -8.58 -4.12 -2.22
N VAL A 13 -8.14 -4.76 -3.31
CA VAL A 13 -7.61 -6.13 -3.28
C VAL A 13 -6.40 -6.21 -2.35
N ALA A 14 -5.41 -5.31 -2.51
CA ALA A 14 -4.26 -5.26 -1.62
C ALA A 14 -4.69 -5.07 -0.15
N THR A 15 -5.65 -4.18 0.11
CA THR A 15 -6.14 -3.93 1.47
C THR A 15 -6.78 -5.18 2.07
N VAL A 16 -7.65 -5.86 1.35
CA VAL A 16 -8.31 -7.09 1.83
C VAL A 16 -7.29 -8.18 2.12
N PHE A 17 -6.35 -8.44 1.21
CA PHE A 17 -5.31 -9.45 1.44
C PHE A 17 -4.32 -9.04 2.53
N GLY A 18 -4.05 -7.75 2.68
CA GLY A 18 -3.24 -7.20 3.77
C GLY A 18 -3.90 -7.47 5.13
N ILE A 19 -5.20 -7.22 5.24
CA ILE A 19 -6.00 -7.53 6.45
C ILE A 19 -6.01 -9.04 6.73
N VAL A 20 -6.20 -9.87 5.71
CA VAL A 20 -6.15 -11.34 5.86
C VAL A 20 -4.77 -11.78 6.37
N GLY A 21 -3.69 -11.16 5.90
CA GLY A 21 -2.34 -11.47 6.38
C GLY A 21 -2.05 -11.10 7.83
N LEU A 22 -2.88 -10.27 8.47
CA LEU A 22 -2.80 -10.04 9.91
C LEU A 22 -3.18 -11.30 10.69
N VAL A 23 -4.02 -12.16 10.10
CA VAL A 23 -4.51 -13.41 10.72
C VAL A 23 -3.72 -14.61 10.21
N VAL A 24 -3.25 -14.58 8.95
CA VAL A 24 -2.53 -15.67 8.30
C VAL A 24 -1.08 -15.24 8.00
N PRO A 25 -0.11 -15.62 8.85
CA PRO A 25 1.30 -15.30 8.62
C PRO A 25 1.77 -15.80 7.24
N GLY A 26 2.58 -14.98 6.56
CA GLY A 26 3.16 -15.32 5.25
C GLY A 26 2.28 -15.02 4.04
N VAL A 27 0.99 -14.70 4.21
CA VAL A 27 0.08 -14.42 3.08
C VAL A 27 -0.05 -12.93 2.75
N GLY A 28 -0.15 -12.02 3.72
CA GLY A 28 -0.54 -10.64 3.39
C GLY A 28 0.56 -9.58 3.28
N GLN A 29 1.78 -9.80 3.79
CA GLN A 29 2.76 -8.69 3.83
C GLN A 29 3.42 -8.36 2.48
N LEU A 30 3.62 -9.36 1.61
CA LEU A 30 4.14 -9.16 0.25
C LEU A 30 3.09 -9.55 -0.81
N ALA A 31 2.28 -10.59 -0.56
CA ALA A 31 1.32 -11.01 -1.57
C ALA A 31 0.18 -9.99 -1.76
N ALA A 32 -0.14 -9.16 -0.77
CA ALA A 32 -1.15 -8.12 -0.90
C ALA A 32 -0.81 -7.10 -1.99
N GLY A 33 0.41 -6.53 -1.95
CA GLY A 33 0.87 -5.57 -2.96
C GLY A 33 0.98 -6.22 -4.34
N LEU A 34 1.51 -7.45 -4.40
CA LEU A 34 1.59 -8.21 -5.65
C LEU A 34 0.19 -8.47 -6.26
N LEU A 35 -0.77 -8.94 -5.48
CA LEU A 35 -2.13 -9.22 -5.97
C LEU A 35 -2.86 -7.94 -6.37
N GLY A 36 -2.77 -6.88 -5.57
CA GLY A 36 -3.39 -5.60 -5.88
C GLY A 36 -2.79 -4.96 -7.12
N GLY A 37 -1.45 -4.95 -7.23
CA GLY A 37 -0.73 -4.47 -8.41
C GLY A 37 -1.09 -5.25 -9.67
N PHE A 38 -1.12 -6.58 -9.58
CA PHE A 38 -1.55 -7.45 -10.68
C PHE A 38 -2.97 -7.12 -11.15
N VAL A 39 -3.94 -7.02 -10.23
CA VAL A 39 -5.33 -6.69 -10.56
C VAL A 39 -5.43 -5.30 -11.19
N ALA A 40 -4.71 -4.31 -10.67
CA ALA A 40 -4.66 -2.98 -11.26
C ALA A 40 -4.11 -3.02 -12.69
N GLY A 41 -3.03 -3.76 -12.93
CA GLY A 41 -2.44 -3.91 -14.26
C GLY A 41 -3.37 -4.64 -15.24
N TYR A 42 -3.99 -5.73 -14.80
CA TYR A 42 -4.92 -6.53 -15.60
C TYR A 42 -6.16 -5.71 -16.01
N MET A 43 -6.70 -4.90 -15.09
CA MET A 43 -7.88 -4.06 -15.35
C MET A 43 -7.57 -2.76 -16.09
N ALA A 44 -6.33 -2.27 -16.00
CA ALA A 44 -5.92 -1.03 -16.67
C ALA A 44 -6.06 -1.15 -18.18
N GLY A 45 -5.76 -2.34 -18.72
CA GLY A 45 -5.66 -2.57 -20.16
C GLY A 45 -4.53 -1.76 -20.81
N GLY A 46 -4.28 -2.07 -22.09
CA GLY A 46 -3.14 -1.53 -22.83
C GLY A 46 -1.83 -2.23 -22.45
N GLY A 47 -0.69 -1.71 -22.91
CA GLY A 47 0.60 -2.40 -22.78
C GLY A 47 1.23 -2.41 -21.38
N ILE A 48 2.38 -3.08 -21.26
CA ILE A 48 3.16 -3.27 -20.01
C ILE A 48 3.39 -1.95 -19.25
N GLY A 49 3.72 -0.85 -19.94
CA GLY A 49 3.92 0.46 -19.30
C GLY A 49 2.66 1.01 -18.61
N SER A 50 1.47 0.71 -19.16
CA SER A 50 0.18 1.01 -18.50
C SER A 50 0.07 0.21 -17.21
N GLY A 51 0.36 -1.10 -17.26
CA GLY A 51 0.33 -1.97 -16.09
C GLY A 51 1.23 -1.51 -14.96
N VAL A 52 2.49 -1.19 -15.27
CA VAL A 52 3.47 -0.63 -14.31
C VAL A 52 2.91 0.61 -13.63
N TRP A 53 2.36 1.55 -14.41
CA TRP A 53 1.84 2.81 -13.88
C TRP A 53 0.66 2.60 -12.93
N HIS A 54 -0.31 1.76 -13.30
CA HIS A 54 -1.50 1.52 -12.47
C HIS A 54 -1.17 0.69 -11.22
N GLY A 55 -0.27 -0.28 -11.34
CA GLY A 55 0.25 -1.03 -10.20
C GLY A 55 0.97 -0.11 -9.20
N LEU A 56 1.84 0.78 -9.69
CA LEU A 56 2.55 1.76 -8.85
C LEU A 56 1.57 2.67 -8.11
N LEU A 57 0.54 3.19 -8.79
CA LEU A 57 -0.49 4.05 -8.19
C LEU A 57 -1.35 3.29 -7.16
N ALA A 58 -1.66 2.02 -7.40
CA ALA A 58 -2.41 1.20 -6.46
C ALA A 58 -1.58 0.93 -5.19
N GLY A 59 -0.30 0.59 -5.35
CA GLY A 59 0.62 0.37 -4.24
C GLY A 59 0.91 1.65 -3.44
N SER A 60 1.05 2.80 -4.11
CA SER A 60 1.28 4.08 -3.43
C SER A 60 0.06 4.54 -2.62
N LEU A 61 -1.17 4.29 -3.11
CA LEU A 61 -2.39 4.48 -2.33
C LEU A 61 -2.38 3.65 -1.05
N GLY A 62 -1.99 2.38 -1.14
CA GLY A 62 -1.81 1.48 0.00
C GLY A 62 -0.82 2.03 1.03
N GLY A 63 0.36 2.44 0.57
CA GLY A 63 1.40 3.00 1.43
C GLY A 63 1.01 4.33 2.10
N ILE A 64 0.41 5.26 1.36
CA ILE A 64 -0.04 6.55 1.89
C ILE A 64 -1.15 6.36 2.92
N ILE A 65 -2.18 5.58 2.58
CA ILE A 65 -3.32 5.36 3.48
C ILE A 65 -2.87 4.56 4.71
N GLY A 66 -2.09 3.50 4.52
CA GLY A 66 -1.55 2.70 5.62
C GLY A 66 -0.66 3.52 6.56
N GLY A 67 0.23 4.35 5.99
CA GLY A 67 1.08 5.27 6.74
C GLY A 67 0.28 6.31 7.53
N LEU A 68 -0.75 6.89 6.93
CA LEU A 68 -1.65 7.83 7.60
C LEU A 68 -2.40 7.17 8.76
N LEU A 69 -2.96 5.97 8.54
CA LEU A 69 -3.66 5.22 9.58
C LEU A 69 -2.72 4.88 10.75
N LEU A 70 -1.49 4.48 10.47
CA LEU A 70 -0.48 4.23 11.49
C LEU A 70 -0.13 5.51 12.27
N ALA A 71 0.06 6.63 11.58
CA ALA A 71 0.35 7.92 12.22
C ALA A 71 -0.78 8.36 13.16
N VAL A 72 -2.04 8.22 12.72
CA VAL A 72 -3.22 8.50 13.56
C VAL A 72 -3.27 7.56 14.75
N ALA A 73 -3.08 6.25 14.55
CA ALA A 73 -3.11 5.26 15.63
C ALA A 73 -2.05 5.55 16.70
N VAL A 74 -0.81 5.83 16.29
CA VAL A 74 0.27 6.16 17.23
C VAL A 74 0.03 7.51 17.93
N GLY A 75 -0.48 8.51 17.20
CA GLY A 75 -0.82 9.80 17.78
C GLY A 75 -1.90 9.68 18.86
N LEU A 76 -2.96 8.91 18.60
CA LEU A 76 -4.03 8.65 19.57
C LEU A 76 -3.53 7.83 20.77
N ALA A 77 -2.68 6.82 20.54
CA ALA A 77 -2.07 6.05 21.62
C ALA A 77 -1.19 6.93 22.53
N GLY A 78 -0.42 7.84 21.93
CA GLY A 78 0.38 8.82 22.67
C GLY A 78 -0.48 9.74 23.54
N LEU A 79 -1.58 10.26 22.98
CA LEU A 79 -2.53 11.10 23.72
C LEU A 79 -3.19 10.35 24.90
N ALA A 80 -3.54 9.08 24.71
CA ALA A 80 -4.16 8.25 25.76
C ALA A 80 -3.23 7.98 26.96
N LEU A 81 -1.91 8.07 26.76
CA LEU A 81 -0.88 7.86 27.78
C LEU A 81 -0.47 9.17 28.50
N GLY A 82 -1.18 10.27 28.26
CA GLY A 82 -0.93 11.57 28.90
C GLY A 82 0.33 12.29 28.39
N PRO A 83 0.85 13.29 29.12
CA PRO A 83 1.95 14.13 28.64
C PRO A 83 3.22 13.38 28.27
N LEU A 84 3.56 12.33 29.04
CA LEU A 84 4.72 11.49 28.77
C LEU A 84 4.55 10.67 27.49
N GLY A 85 3.35 10.12 27.28
CA GLY A 85 3.00 9.41 26.05
C GLY A 85 3.03 10.29 24.81
N GLY A 86 2.47 11.50 24.91
CA GLY A 86 2.49 12.49 23.84
C GLY A 86 3.91 12.90 23.44
N ALA A 87 4.82 13.05 24.42
CA ALA A 87 6.23 13.33 24.16
C ALA A 87 6.93 12.17 23.43
N ILE A 88 6.66 10.92 23.85
CA ILE A 88 7.23 9.72 23.22
C ILE A 88 6.72 9.56 21.78
N SER A 89 5.40 9.66 21.55
CA SER A 89 4.83 9.55 20.20
C SER A 89 5.28 10.69 19.29
N GLY A 90 5.44 11.91 19.84
CA GLY A 90 5.97 13.05 19.11
C GLY A 90 7.42 12.86 18.69
N ALA A 91 8.28 12.39 19.61
CA ALA A 91 9.68 12.07 19.30
C ALA A 91 9.81 10.92 18.29
N ALA A 92 8.96 9.90 18.39
CA ALA A 92 8.92 8.78 17.46
C ALA A 92 8.36 9.16 16.06
N GLY A 93 7.66 10.30 15.94
CA GLY A 93 6.92 10.70 14.75
C GLY A 93 7.76 10.75 13.48
N ILE A 94 9.01 11.25 13.56
CA ILE A 94 9.93 11.28 12.40
C ILE A 94 10.29 9.87 11.96
N GLY A 95 10.59 8.97 12.92
CA GLY A 95 10.91 7.58 12.62
C GLY A 95 9.73 6.83 11.98
N ILE A 96 8.52 7.05 12.50
CA ILE A 96 7.29 6.46 11.95
C ILE A 96 7.02 6.99 10.55
N PHE A 97 7.21 8.29 10.32
CA PHE A 97 7.06 8.89 9.00
C PHE A 97 8.04 8.29 7.99
N LEU A 98 9.33 8.21 8.34
CA LEU A 98 10.34 7.60 7.46
C LEU A 98 10.02 6.13 7.18
N LEU A 99 9.63 5.36 8.20
CA LEU A 99 9.21 3.97 8.03
C LEU A 99 8.00 3.85 7.10
N ALA A 100 6.99 4.71 7.27
CA ALA A 100 5.81 4.72 6.41
C ALA A 100 6.16 5.06 4.95
N VAL A 101 7.05 6.03 4.72
CA VAL A 101 7.55 6.36 3.38
C VAL A 101 8.31 5.19 2.77
N THR A 102 9.21 4.55 3.53
CA THR A 102 9.95 3.38 3.06
C THR A 102 9.02 2.24 2.68
N ILE A 103 8.06 1.90 3.54
CA ILE A 103 7.06 0.86 3.26
C ILE A 103 6.23 1.24 2.03
N SER A 104 5.83 2.51 1.90
CA SER A 104 5.07 2.98 0.74
C SER A 104 5.85 2.84 -0.57
N ILE A 105 7.15 3.10 -0.56
CA ILE A 105 8.02 2.91 -1.74
C ILE A 105 8.12 1.42 -2.09
N VAL A 106 8.35 0.56 -1.09
CA VAL A 106 8.44 -0.89 -1.30
C VAL A 106 7.13 -1.44 -1.89
N MET A 107 5.98 -1.09 -1.29
CA MET A 107 4.67 -1.52 -1.78
C MET A 107 4.39 -1.01 -3.20
N ALA A 108 4.76 0.23 -3.50
CA ALA A 108 4.60 0.80 -4.83
C ALA A 108 5.46 0.08 -5.88
N LEU A 109 6.71 -0.27 -5.54
CA LEU A 109 7.63 -0.97 -6.44
C LEU A 109 7.17 -2.39 -6.75
N GLU A 110 6.83 -3.19 -5.75
CA GLU A 110 6.34 -4.56 -5.99
C GLU A 110 5.01 -4.57 -6.76
N SER A 111 4.11 -3.62 -6.43
CA SER A 111 2.83 -3.48 -7.13
C SER A 111 3.04 -3.06 -8.59
N ALA A 112 4.05 -2.24 -8.88
CA ALA A 112 4.40 -1.86 -10.26
C ALA A 112 4.88 -3.06 -11.08
N VAL A 113 5.73 -3.91 -10.50
CA VAL A 113 6.18 -5.15 -11.14
C VAL A 113 5.01 -6.09 -11.38
N ALA A 114 4.15 -6.29 -10.37
CA ALA A 114 2.99 -7.13 -10.54
C ALA A 114 1.98 -6.56 -11.55
N GLY A 115 1.82 -5.24 -11.61
CA GLY A 115 1.00 -4.57 -12.61
C GLY A 115 1.52 -4.76 -14.03
N ALA A 116 2.84 -4.78 -14.23
CA ALA A 116 3.46 -5.14 -15.50
C ALA A 116 3.02 -6.54 -15.95
N VAL A 117 3.06 -7.51 -15.03
CA VAL A 117 2.62 -8.89 -15.26
C VAL A 117 1.12 -8.93 -15.56
N GLY A 118 0.29 -8.27 -14.75
CA GLY A 118 -1.15 -8.21 -14.96
C GLY A 118 -1.53 -7.69 -16.35
N ALA A 119 -0.86 -6.64 -16.81
CA ALA A 119 -1.07 -6.11 -18.15
C ALA A 119 -0.57 -7.08 -19.24
N ALA A 120 0.52 -7.80 -19.02
CA ALA A 120 1.05 -8.74 -20.01
C ALA A 120 0.10 -9.91 -20.29
N VAL A 121 -0.73 -10.33 -19.32
CA VAL A 121 -1.71 -11.43 -19.50
C VAL A 121 -3.09 -10.91 -19.91
N SER A 122 -3.34 -9.61 -19.88
CA SER A 122 -4.61 -9.01 -20.30
C SER A 122 -4.64 -8.55 -21.77
N ASN A 123 -3.48 -8.55 -22.44
CA ASN A 123 -3.34 -8.28 -23.88
C ASN A 123 -3.30 -9.58 -24.68
#